data_AF-A0AAE7A566-F1
#
_entry.id   AF-A0AAE7A566-F1
#
_cell.length_a   1.000
_cell.length_b   1.000
_cell.length_c   1.000
_cell.angle_alpha   90.00
_cell.angle_beta   90.00
_cell.angle_gamma   90.00
#
_symmetry.space_group_name_H-M   'P 1'
#
loop_
_entity.id
_entity.type
_entity.pdbx_description
1 polymer ?
#
loop_
_entity_poly.entity_id
_entity_poly.type
_entity_poly.pdbx_seq_one_letter_code
_entity_poly.pdbx_strand_id
1 'polypeptide(L)'
;MDYPKSVPSAGLVNGKFADENPLTGVPGSLIPASWGNGVTQEILGVINSAGSSADESDNGQLNAAINTLITKKQNESLATQEEAESGVNATKLMTPLRVFQAIAKKVLQATESIVGTAKIASQAEVNAGVSDASIVTPKKLRLGFMVRLGISGYIVFPSWMGGLILQWISGTASQAANSGYGDINYWPLAFPNALFLAVVTHEGTASGTSMTWNNASVSRLSGLNVRCPDWPSGSIAARVIGIGY
;
A
#
# COMPACT_ATOMS: atom_id res chain seq x y z
N MET A 1 47.87 31.30 13.96
CA MET A 1 49.06 32.04 14.41
C MET A 1 49.59 31.45 15.71
N ASP A 2 50.90 31.24 15.84
CA ASP A 2 51.57 30.82 17.08
C ASP A 2 52.30 32.03 17.71
N TYR A 3 52.74 31.94 18.96
CA TYR A 3 53.56 32.97 19.62
C TYR A 3 54.89 33.22 18.87
N PRO A 4 55.44 34.45 18.92
CA PRO A 4 56.62 34.84 18.14
C PRO A 4 57.94 34.32 18.75
N LYS A 5 58.08 33.00 18.89
CA LYS A 5 59.22 32.31 19.52
C LYS A 5 60.56 32.56 18.79
N SER A 6 60.50 32.90 17.51
CA SER A 6 61.66 33.23 16.68
C SER A 6 62.15 34.67 16.84
N VAL A 7 61.39 35.53 17.53
CA VAL A 7 61.80 36.92 17.78
C VAL A 7 62.68 36.95 19.03
N PRO A 8 63.98 37.33 18.91
CA PRO A 8 64.87 37.42 20.06
C PRO A 8 64.31 38.37 21.11
N SER A 9 64.47 38.00 22.38
CA SER A 9 64.02 38.81 23.51
C SER A 9 62.52 39.14 23.49
N ALA A 10 61.68 38.29 22.88
CA ALA A 10 60.22 38.45 22.93
C ALA A 10 59.63 38.33 24.36
N GLY A 11 60.45 37.99 25.36
CA GLY A 11 60.04 37.97 26.77
C GLY A 11 58.98 36.92 27.10
N LEU A 12 58.87 35.86 26.30
CA LEU A 12 57.88 34.79 26.50
C LEU A 12 58.23 33.95 27.73
N VAL A 13 57.26 33.70 28.61
CA VAL A 13 57.40 32.78 29.75
C VAL A 13 56.67 31.50 29.41
N ASN A 14 57.40 30.37 29.44
CA ASN A 14 56.87 29.06 29.01
C ASN A 14 56.22 29.08 27.61
N GLY A 15 56.76 29.91 26.70
CA GLY A 15 56.28 30.04 25.32
C GLY A 15 54.99 30.85 25.14
N LYS A 16 54.55 31.61 26.15
CA LYS A 16 53.38 32.51 26.09
C LYS A 16 53.76 33.94 26.45
N PHE A 17 52.91 34.90 26.08
CA PHE A 17 53.04 36.28 26.54
C PHE A 17 52.90 36.34 28.07
N ALA A 18 53.71 37.19 28.69
CA ALA A 18 53.74 37.47 30.11
C ALA A 18 53.73 38.99 30.31
N ASP A 19 53.02 39.44 31.33
CA ASP A 19 52.99 40.86 31.67
C ASP A 19 54.30 41.29 32.33
N GLU A 20 54.54 42.60 32.35
CA GLU A 20 55.64 43.17 33.10
C GLU A 20 55.51 42.90 34.60
N ASN A 21 56.64 42.68 35.27
CA ASN A 21 56.68 42.56 36.73
C ASN A 21 57.58 43.65 37.32
N PRO A 22 56.99 44.78 37.77
CA PRO A 22 57.75 45.90 38.34
C PRO A 22 58.52 45.57 39.62
N LEU A 23 58.06 44.57 40.39
CA LEU A 23 58.69 44.19 41.67
C LEU A 23 59.95 43.35 41.49
N THR A 24 60.05 42.61 40.38
CA THR A 24 61.22 41.76 40.05
C THR A 24 62.07 42.33 38.91
N GLY A 25 61.66 43.46 38.33
CA GLY A 25 62.36 44.11 37.22
C GLY A 25 62.28 43.37 35.89
N VAL A 26 61.34 42.43 35.75
CA VAL A 26 61.17 41.63 34.53
C VAL A 26 60.30 42.39 33.52
N PRO A 27 60.80 42.71 32.31
CA PRO A 27 60.00 43.33 31.26
C PRO A 27 58.90 42.40 30.75
N GLY A 28 57.75 42.96 30.36
CA GLY A 28 56.68 42.22 29.72
C GLY A 28 57.08 41.69 28.33
N SER A 29 56.31 40.72 27.83
CA SER A 29 56.56 40.16 26.51
C SER A 29 56.34 41.19 25.39
N LEU A 30 57.24 41.19 24.42
CA LEU A 30 57.10 41.98 23.21
C LEU A 30 56.04 41.33 22.30
N ILE A 31 55.12 42.16 21.79
CA ILE A 31 54.19 41.78 20.73
C ILE A 31 54.69 42.42 19.42
N PRO A 32 55.38 41.69 18.53
CA PRO A 32 55.91 42.24 17.30
C PRO A 32 54.79 42.66 16.35
N ALA A 33 54.98 43.75 15.60
CA ALA A 33 54.01 44.21 14.60
C ALA A 33 53.67 43.13 13.56
N SER A 34 54.66 42.34 13.13
CA SER A 34 54.41 41.20 12.23
C SER A 34 53.44 40.18 12.81
N TRP A 35 53.51 39.93 14.11
CA TRP A 35 52.61 39.03 14.81
C TRP A 35 51.22 39.65 14.99
N GLY A 36 51.15 40.89 15.49
CA GLY A 36 49.88 41.60 15.70
C GLY A 36 49.10 41.76 14.40
N ASN A 37 49.76 42.22 13.34
CA ASN A 37 49.17 42.32 12.00
C ASN A 37 48.73 40.95 11.47
N GLY A 38 49.51 39.90 11.70
CA GLY A 38 49.16 38.54 11.28
C GLY A 38 47.88 38.05 11.96
N VAL A 39 47.74 38.22 13.28
CA VAL A 39 46.51 37.87 14.01
C VAL A 39 45.33 38.69 13.51
N THR A 40 45.49 40.01 13.32
CA THR A 40 44.43 40.87 12.80
C THR A 40 44.00 40.44 11.40
N GLN A 41 44.94 40.14 10.50
CA GLN A 41 44.64 39.70 9.13
C GLN A 41 43.88 38.36 9.08
N GLU A 42 44.21 37.40 9.95
CA GLU A 42 43.45 36.15 10.05
C GLU A 42 41.99 36.39 10.46
N ILE A 43 41.77 37.26 11.44
CA ILE A 43 40.42 37.64 11.89
C ILE A 43 39.66 38.36 10.77
N LEU A 44 40.30 39.34 10.11
CA LEU A 44 39.73 40.03 8.95
C LEU A 44 39.40 39.06 7.82
N GLY A 45 40.25 38.06 7.58
CA GLY A 45 40.02 37.02 6.57
C GLY A 45 38.73 36.24 6.81
N VAL A 46 38.45 35.87 8.07
CA VAL A 46 37.19 35.19 8.45
C VAL A 46 35.99 36.12 8.26
N ILE A 47 36.07 37.37 8.70
CA ILE A 47 35.01 38.38 8.56
C ILE A 47 34.67 38.61 7.08
N ASN A 48 35.70 38.81 6.24
CA ASN A 48 35.55 39.02 4.81
C ASN A 48 34.99 37.76 4.10
N SER A 49 35.39 36.56 4.51
CA SER A 49 34.88 35.30 3.95
C SER A 49 33.39 35.10 4.22
N ALA A 50 32.89 35.64 5.34
CA ALA A 50 31.46 35.67 5.65
C ALA A 50 30.68 36.75 4.84
N GLY A 51 31.38 37.63 4.12
CA GLY A 51 30.81 38.72 3.33
C GLY A 51 30.55 40.01 4.11
N SER A 52 31.05 40.12 5.33
CA SER A 52 30.96 41.33 6.17
C SER A 52 32.17 42.24 5.96
N SER A 53 32.01 43.54 6.20
CA SER A 53 33.13 44.50 6.24
C SER A 53 33.57 44.70 7.68
N ALA A 54 34.88 44.76 7.91
CA ALA A 54 35.42 44.94 9.26
C ALA A 54 35.28 46.37 9.77
N ASP A 55 34.86 46.50 11.03
CA ASP A 55 34.70 47.76 11.76
C ASP A 55 35.44 47.69 13.10
N GLU A 56 36.42 48.55 13.33
CA GLU A 56 37.19 48.57 14.58
C GLU A 56 36.35 48.90 15.84
N SER A 57 35.15 49.46 15.66
CA SER A 57 34.22 49.78 16.75
C SER A 57 33.33 48.59 17.15
N ASP A 58 33.30 47.50 16.37
CA ASP A 58 32.48 46.32 16.63
C ASP A 58 33.32 45.09 17.02
N ASN A 59 33.26 44.72 18.30
CA ASN A 59 33.96 43.55 18.85
C ASN A 59 33.19 42.21 18.65
N GLY A 60 32.02 42.22 18.01
CA GLY A 60 31.18 41.05 17.77
C GLY A 60 31.36 40.37 16.40
N GLN A 61 32.07 41.02 15.47
CA GLN A 61 32.10 40.63 14.05
C GLN A 61 32.65 39.24 13.78
N LEU A 62 33.69 38.81 14.51
CA LEU A 62 34.25 37.47 14.33
C LEU A 62 33.22 36.38 14.66
N ASN A 63 32.47 36.56 15.75
CA ASN A 63 31.41 35.62 16.13
C ASN A 63 30.28 35.62 15.09
N ALA A 64 29.85 36.80 14.63
CA ALA A 64 28.84 36.92 13.57
C ALA A 64 29.28 36.23 12.25
N ALA A 65 30.55 36.41 11.88
CA ALA A 65 31.14 35.80 10.70
C ALA A 65 31.16 34.27 10.78
N ILE A 66 31.59 33.71 11.93
CA ILE A 66 31.61 32.27 12.17
C ILE A 66 30.19 31.67 12.08
N ASN A 67 29.20 32.28 12.73
CA ASN A 67 27.81 31.81 12.69
C ASN A 67 27.24 31.84 11.26
N THR A 68 27.60 32.87 10.49
CA THR A 68 27.20 33.00 9.07
C THR A 68 27.81 31.88 8.23
N LEU A 69 29.12 31.62 8.36
CA LEU A 69 29.82 30.57 7.62
C LEU A 69 29.26 29.17 7.95
N ILE A 70 28.97 28.90 9.23
CA ILE A 70 28.34 27.64 9.67
C ILE A 70 26.97 27.47 9.02
N THR A 71 26.12 28.50 9.08
CA THR A 71 24.76 28.47 8.50
C THR A 71 24.82 28.27 6.99
N LYS A 72 25.72 28.98 6.30
CA LYS A 72 25.94 28.82 4.86
C LYS A 72 26.36 27.39 4.53
N LYS A 73 27.31 26.81 5.27
CA LYS A 73 27.75 25.42 5.07
C LYS A 73 26.65 24.39 5.34
N GLN A 74 25.82 24.61 6.36
CA GLN A 74 24.65 23.77 6.61
C GLN A 74 23.69 23.81 5.43
N ASN A 75 23.35 24.99 4.92
CA ASN A 75 22.45 25.14 3.76
C ASN A 75 23.04 24.54 2.48
N GLU A 76 24.34 24.74 2.23
CA GLU A 76 25.06 24.10 1.12
C GLU A 76 25.06 22.57 1.22
N SER A 77 24.93 22.01 2.42
CA SER A 77 24.87 20.56 2.63
C SER A 77 23.48 19.98 2.39
N LEU A 78 22.41 20.79 2.43
CA LEU A 78 21.04 20.33 2.24
C LEU A 78 20.72 20.13 0.75
N ALA A 79 19.93 19.10 0.46
CA ALA A 79 19.40 18.83 -0.88
C ALA A 79 18.27 19.80 -1.24
N THR A 80 18.27 20.26 -2.50
CA THR A 80 17.12 20.93 -3.10
C THR A 80 16.00 19.93 -3.41
N GLN A 81 14.82 20.43 -3.81
CA GLN A 81 13.72 19.56 -4.21
C GLN A 81 14.06 18.72 -5.44
N GLU A 82 14.67 19.32 -6.46
CA GLU A 82 15.02 18.63 -7.70
C GLU A 82 16.12 17.57 -7.46
N GLU A 83 17.09 17.87 -6.61
CA GLU A 83 18.10 16.89 -6.18
C GLU A 83 17.44 15.71 -5.45
N ALA A 84 16.49 15.99 -4.55
CA ALA A 84 15.74 14.97 -3.82
C ALA A 84 14.86 14.08 -4.72
N GLU A 85 14.18 14.66 -5.72
CA GLU A 85 13.29 13.93 -6.64
C GLU A 85 14.07 13.12 -7.70
N SER A 86 15.23 13.61 -8.13
CA SER A 86 16.11 12.91 -9.08
C SER A 86 16.88 11.77 -8.43
N GLY A 87 17.29 11.90 -7.16
CA GLY A 87 17.93 10.84 -6.38
C GLY A 87 19.34 10.45 -6.85
N VAL A 88 20.03 11.34 -7.58
CA VAL A 88 21.38 11.07 -8.13
C VAL A 88 22.49 11.49 -7.16
N ASN A 89 22.25 12.51 -6.33
CA ASN A 89 23.28 13.06 -5.44
C ASN A 89 23.47 12.17 -4.19
N ALA A 90 24.69 11.65 -4.00
CA ALA A 90 25.03 10.76 -2.90
C ALA A 90 25.65 11.46 -1.67
N THR A 91 25.87 12.78 -1.72
CA THR A 91 26.62 13.52 -0.69
C THR A 91 25.80 14.56 0.06
N LYS A 92 24.66 15.00 -0.49
CA LYS A 92 23.77 15.98 0.15
C LYS A 92 22.91 15.33 1.24
N LEU A 93 22.62 16.10 2.28
CA LEU A 93 21.75 15.71 3.38
C LEU A 93 20.29 15.93 3.01
N MET A 94 19.44 14.98 3.39
CA MET A 94 18.00 15.02 3.17
C MET A 94 17.27 15.56 4.42
N THR A 95 16.24 16.38 4.23
CA THR A 95 15.33 16.80 5.31
C THR A 95 14.03 15.98 5.28
N PRO A 96 13.25 15.91 6.38
CA PRO A 96 11.97 15.20 6.40
C PRO A 96 11.01 15.66 5.29
N LEU A 97 10.98 16.96 4.97
CA LEU A 97 10.20 17.51 3.87
C LEU A 97 10.66 16.96 2.51
N ARG A 98 11.97 16.91 2.27
CA ARG A 98 12.52 16.40 1.00
C ARG A 98 12.25 14.90 0.83
N VAL A 99 12.37 14.11 1.91
CA VAL A 99 11.99 12.68 1.90
C VAL A 99 10.52 12.52 1.51
N PHE A 100 9.62 13.27 2.14
CA PHE A 100 8.20 13.20 1.83
C PHE A 100 7.89 13.55 0.37
N GLN A 101 8.48 14.63 -0.15
CA GLN A 101 8.32 15.06 -1.55
C GLN A 101 8.82 14.00 -2.54
N ALA A 102 10.02 13.45 -2.31
CA ALA A 102 10.60 12.42 -3.17
C ALA A 102 9.75 11.15 -3.19
N ILE A 103 9.25 10.70 -2.03
CA ILE A 103 8.35 9.55 -1.93
C ILE A 103 7.04 9.85 -2.66
N ALA A 104 6.41 10.99 -2.39
CA ALA A 104 5.14 11.37 -3.02
C ALA A 104 5.25 11.43 -4.55
N LYS A 105 6.38 11.89 -5.09
CA LYS A 105 6.65 11.93 -6.54
C LYS A 105 6.75 10.53 -7.16
N LYS A 106 7.29 9.56 -6.42
CA LYS A 106 7.53 8.19 -6.89
C LYS A 106 6.34 7.26 -6.65
N VAL A 107 5.43 7.60 -5.73
CA VAL A 107 4.17 6.88 -5.51
C VAL A 107 3.19 7.27 -6.61
N LEU A 108 3.28 6.54 -7.74
CA LEU A 108 2.38 6.67 -8.87
C LEU A 108 1.22 5.68 -8.75
N GLN A 109 0.06 6.03 -9.30
CA GLN A 109 -1.05 5.10 -9.47
C GLN A 109 -0.63 3.99 -10.46
N ALA A 110 -0.81 2.74 -10.07
CA ALA A 110 -0.57 1.61 -10.97
C ALA A 110 -1.56 1.66 -12.14
N THR A 111 -1.05 1.42 -13.35
CA THR A 111 -1.83 1.23 -14.58
C THR A 111 -1.30 -0.01 -15.31
N GLU A 112 -1.95 -0.41 -16.39
CA GLU A 112 -1.50 -1.56 -17.19
C GLU A 112 -0.10 -1.37 -17.79
N SER A 113 0.32 -0.12 -18.01
CA SER A 113 1.63 0.21 -18.61
C SER A 113 2.66 0.70 -17.60
N ILE A 114 2.23 1.10 -16.39
CA ILE A 114 3.09 1.75 -15.40
C ILE A 114 2.96 1.01 -14.06
N VAL A 115 4.09 0.49 -13.57
CA VAL A 115 4.17 -0.05 -12.21
C VAL A 115 3.94 1.07 -11.20
N GLY A 116 3.06 0.83 -10.23
CA GLY A 116 2.74 1.79 -9.19
C GLY A 116 2.03 1.15 -8.00
N THR A 117 1.41 1.99 -7.20
CA THR A 117 0.55 1.58 -6.09
C THR A 117 -0.92 1.63 -6.53
N ALA A 118 -1.73 0.70 -6.04
CA ALA A 118 -3.17 0.72 -6.25
C ALA A 118 -3.89 0.50 -4.92
N LYS A 119 -5.05 1.15 -4.78
CA LYS A 119 -5.90 0.95 -3.62
C LYS A 119 -6.57 -0.43 -3.69
N ILE A 120 -6.98 -0.94 -2.54
CA ILE A 120 -7.83 -2.13 -2.48
C ILE A 120 -9.26 -1.71 -2.88
N ALA A 121 -9.84 -2.42 -3.85
CA ALA A 121 -11.22 -2.18 -4.30
C ALA A 121 -12.21 -2.38 -3.15
N SER A 122 -13.23 -1.54 -3.04
CA SER A 122 -14.38 -1.76 -2.17
C SER A 122 -15.30 -2.84 -2.75
N GLN A 123 -16.24 -3.35 -1.94
CA GLN A 123 -17.18 -4.36 -2.44
C GLN A 123 -18.11 -3.81 -3.53
N ALA A 124 -18.52 -2.55 -3.40
CA ALA A 124 -19.37 -1.90 -4.40
C ALA A 124 -18.64 -1.75 -5.74
N GLU A 125 -17.35 -1.38 -5.71
CA GLU A 125 -16.52 -1.26 -6.91
C GLU A 125 -16.34 -2.61 -7.62
N VAL A 126 -16.08 -3.69 -6.86
CA VAL A 126 -15.99 -5.05 -7.44
C VAL A 126 -17.32 -5.46 -8.05
N ASN A 127 -18.45 -5.14 -7.40
CA ASN A 127 -19.76 -5.49 -7.92
C ASN A 127 -20.12 -4.72 -9.20
N ALA A 128 -19.70 -3.45 -9.29
CA ALA A 128 -19.92 -2.61 -10.46
C ALA A 128 -19.01 -3.01 -11.64
N GLY A 129 -17.81 -3.50 -11.37
CA GLY A 129 -16.90 -4.01 -12.40
C GLY A 129 -16.32 -2.94 -13.33
N VAL A 130 -16.17 -1.69 -12.86
CA VAL A 130 -15.76 -0.53 -13.68
C VAL A 130 -14.39 0.07 -13.35
N SER A 131 -13.72 -0.41 -12.29
CA SER A 131 -12.50 0.22 -11.78
C SER A 131 -11.23 -0.50 -12.24
N ASP A 132 -10.40 0.19 -13.02
CA ASP A 132 -9.06 -0.29 -13.43
C ASP A 132 -7.92 0.23 -12.54
N ALA A 133 -8.25 1.04 -11.53
CA ALA A 133 -7.27 1.67 -10.62
C ALA A 133 -7.13 0.95 -9.28
N SER A 134 -7.80 -0.20 -9.09
CA SER A 134 -7.89 -0.87 -7.79
C SER A 134 -7.68 -2.39 -7.88
N ILE A 135 -7.20 -2.98 -6.79
CA ILE A 135 -6.88 -4.41 -6.70
C ILE A 135 -7.97 -5.15 -5.92
N VAL A 136 -8.41 -6.29 -6.46
CA VAL A 136 -9.35 -7.22 -5.82
C VAL A 136 -8.60 -8.11 -4.82
N THR A 137 -9.13 -8.26 -3.60
CA THR A 137 -8.55 -9.17 -2.60
C THR A 137 -9.12 -10.59 -2.72
N PRO A 138 -8.43 -11.64 -2.23
CA PRO A 138 -8.96 -13.01 -2.25
C PRO A 138 -10.33 -13.15 -1.58
N LYS A 139 -10.59 -12.39 -0.50
CA LYS A 139 -11.91 -12.34 0.15
C LYS A 139 -13.01 -11.87 -0.80
N LYS A 140 -12.73 -10.87 -1.63
CA LYS A 140 -13.69 -10.31 -2.59
C LYS A 140 -13.84 -11.20 -3.82
N LEU A 141 -12.75 -11.84 -4.25
CA LEU A 141 -12.79 -12.85 -5.33
C LEU A 141 -13.65 -14.05 -4.95
N ARG A 142 -13.56 -14.51 -3.69
CA ARG A 142 -14.37 -15.62 -3.18
C ARG A 142 -15.79 -15.18 -2.78
N LEU A 143 -16.05 -13.88 -2.65
CA LEU A 143 -17.36 -13.40 -2.25
C LEU A 143 -18.37 -13.69 -3.36
N GLY A 144 -19.44 -14.39 -3.00
CA GLY A 144 -20.49 -14.79 -3.93
C GLY A 144 -20.23 -16.09 -4.67
N PHE A 145 -19.03 -16.69 -4.57
CA PHE A 145 -18.78 -18.05 -5.05
C PHE A 145 -19.04 -19.06 -3.93
N MET A 146 -20.18 -19.74 -3.98
CA MET A 146 -20.56 -20.79 -3.01
C MET A 146 -20.62 -22.14 -3.71
N VAL A 147 -20.07 -23.18 -3.10
CA VAL A 147 -20.04 -24.53 -3.68
C VAL A 147 -20.31 -25.59 -2.63
N ARG A 148 -21.15 -26.57 -2.98
CA ARG A 148 -21.39 -27.79 -2.22
C ARG A 148 -21.31 -28.99 -3.16
N LEU A 149 -20.24 -29.77 -3.06
CA LEU A 149 -20.00 -30.96 -3.88
C LEU A 149 -20.55 -32.24 -3.24
N GLY A 150 -21.85 -32.23 -2.92
CA GLY A 150 -22.56 -33.42 -2.45
C GLY A 150 -23.14 -34.25 -3.60
N ILE A 151 -23.63 -35.44 -3.27
CA ILE A 151 -24.47 -36.28 -4.15
C ILE A 151 -25.65 -35.46 -4.72
N SER A 152 -26.24 -34.62 -3.88
CA SER A 152 -27.02 -33.45 -4.31
C SER A 152 -26.25 -32.20 -3.90
N GLY A 153 -26.03 -31.28 -4.83
CA GLY A 153 -25.06 -30.20 -4.69
C GLY A 153 -25.37 -28.98 -5.55
N TYR A 154 -24.54 -27.95 -5.41
CA TYR A 154 -24.70 -26.70 -6.14
C TYR A 154 -23.40 -25.91 -6.29
N ILE A 155 -23.40 -25.01 -7.26
CA ILE A 155 -22.46 -23.91 -7.46
C ILE A 155 -23.29 -22.63 -7.61
N VAL A 156 -23.00 -21.62 -6.80
CA VAL A 156 -23.55 -20.27 -6.91
C VAL A 156 -22.43 -19.35 -7.40
N PHE A 157 -22.68 -18.64 -8.48
CA PHE A 157 -21.80 -17.60 -8.98
C PHE A 157 -22.06 -16.27 -8.27
N PRO A 158 -21.03 -15.41 -8.15
CA PRO A 158 -21.20 -14.09 -7.55
C PRO A 158 -22.26 -13.23 -8.23
N SER A 159 -22.86 -12.31 -7.48
CA SER A 159 -23.89 -11.40 -7.99
C SER A 159 -23.42 -10.54 -9.17
N TRP A 160 -22.14 -10.18 -9.21
CA TRP A 160 -21.52 -9.44 -10.31
C TRP A 160 -21.30 -10.28 -11.58
N MET A 161 -21.46 -11.60 -11.50
CA MET A 161 -21.57 -12.51 -12.66
C MET A 161 -23.03 -12.84 -13.02
N GLY A 162 -24.00 -12.10 -12.45
CA GLY A 162 -25.43 -12.36 -12.65
C GLY A 162 -26.04 -13.33 -11.63
N GLY A 163 -25.28 -13.82 -10.64
CA GLY A 163 -25.84 -14.62 -9.54
C GLY A 163 -26.31 -16.01 -9.94
N LEU A 164 -25.85 -16.53 -11.09
CA LEU A 164 -26.27 -17.82 -11.62
C LEU A 164 -26.07 -18.95 -10.59
N ILE A 165 -27.04 -19.83 -10.48
CA ILE A 165 -27.02 -21.00 -9.63
C ILE A 165 -27.15 -22.24 -10.53
N LEU A 166 -26.19 -23.15 -10.39
CA LEU A 166 -26.20 -24.50 -10.99
C LEU A 166 -26.39 -25.51 -9.87
N GLN A 167 -27.38 -26.39 -9.97
CA GLN A 167 -27.67 -27.38 -8.93
C GLN A 167 -27.92 -28.75 -9.52
N TRP A 168 -27.60 -29.79 -8.77
CA TRP A 168 -27.90 -31.17 -9.12
C TRP A 168 -28.49 -31.92 -7.93
N ILE A 169 -29.37 -32.89 -8.24
CA ILE A 169 -30.05 -33.73 -7.27
C ILE A 169 -29.85 -35.18 -7.68
N SER A 170 -29.42 -36.01 -6.73
CA SER A 170 -29.72 -37.44 -6.75
C SER A 170 -30.98 -37.65 -5.93
N GLY A 171 -32.05 -38.05 -6.59
CA GLY A 171 -33.34 -38.24 -5.94
C GLY A 171 -34.08 -39.42 -6.52
N THR A 172 -35.40 -39.35 -6.56
CA THR A 172 -36.24 -40.48 -6.95
C THR A 172 -37.34 -40.08 -7.92
N ALA A 173 -37.92 -41.08 -8.58
CA ALA A 173 -39.02 -40.95 -9.51
C ALA A 173 -40.01 -42.10 -9.31
N SER A 174 -41.31 -41.82 -9.43
CA SER A 174 -42.36 -42.85 -9.40
C SER A 174 -43.53 -42.46 -10.29
N GLN A 175 -44.45 -43.38 -10.59
CA GLN A 175 -45.68 -43.03 -11.29
C GLN A 175 -46.73 -42.47 -10.34
N ALA A 176 -46.87 -43.08 -9.15
CA ALA A 176 -48.04 -42.95 -8.29
C ALA A 176 -47.90 -41.90 -7.18
N ALA A 177 -46.68 -41.45 -6.83
CA ALA A 177 -46.50 -40.46 -5.78
C ALA A 177 -47.12 -39.11 -6.16
N ASN A 178 -47.40 -38.32 -5.11
CA ASN A 178 -47.97 -36.98 -5.21
C ASN A 178 -49.19 -36.95 -6.15
N SER A 179 -50.19 -37.81 -5.91
CA SER A 179 -51.41 -37.88 -6.72
C SER A 179 -51.15 -38.07 -8.23
N GLY A 180 -50.12 -38.86 -8.57
CA GLY A 180 -49.76 -39.15 -9.96
C GLY A 180 -48.81 -38.12 -10.62
N TYR A 181 -48.33 -37.12 -9.88
CA TYR A 181 -47.34 -36.16 -10.37
C TYR A 181 -45.88 -36.66 -10.24
N GLY A 182 -45.65 -37.76 -9.51
CA GLY A 182 -44.33 -38.35 -9.27
C GLY A 182 -43.69 -37.89 -7.96
N ASP A 183 -42.44 -38.30 -7.73
CA ASP A 183 -41.74 -38.05 -6.47
C ASP A 183 -41.23 -36.60 -6.39
N ILE A 184 -41.34 -35.99 -5.20
CA ILE A 184 -40.86 -34.63 -4.96
C ILE A 184 -39.34 -34.64 -4.76
N ASN A 185 -38.64 -33.81 -5.53
CA ASN A 185 -37.20 -33.62 -5.50
C ASN A 185 -36.89 -32.15 -5.18
N TYR A 186 -36.32 -31.89 -4.00
CA TYR A 186 -36.00 -30.54 -3.54
C TYR A 186 -34.64 -30.06 -4.04
N TRP A 187 -34.58 -28.80 -4.44
CA TRP A 187 -33.30 -28.15 -4.72
C TRP A 187 -32.49 -28.02 -3.43
N PRO A 188 -31.18 -28.31 -3.45
CA PRO A 188 -30.29 -28.08 -2.31
C PRO A 188 -30.31 -26.63 -1.79
N LEU A 189 -30.56 -25.68 -2.69
CA LEU A 189 -30.78 -24.26 -2.42
C LEU A 189 -31.99 -23.80 -3.26
N ALA A 190 -32.98 -23.14 -2.66
CA ALA A 190 -34.08 -22.60 -3.46
C ALA A 190 -33.55 -21.50 -4.41
N PHE A 191 -34.00 -21.49 -5.67
CA PHE A 191 -33.70 -20.42 -6.61
C PHE A 191 -34.40 -19.13 -6.14
N PRO A 192 -33.67 -18.07 -5.78
CA PRO A 192 -34.28 -16.86 -5.21
C PRO A 192 -35.27 -16.14 -6.14
N ASN A 193 -35.02 -16.16 -7.45
CA ASN A 193 -35.78 -15.36 -8.41
C ASN A 193 -36.44 -16.23 -9.50
N ALA A 194 -35.66 -17.07 -10.17
CA ALA A 194 -36.16 -17.85 -11.30
C ALA A 194 -35.40 -19.16 -11.53
N LEU A 195 -36.13 -20.16 -12.02
CA LEU A 195 -35.58 -21.37 -12.63
C LEU A 195 -35.67 -21.21 -14.15
N PHE A 196 -34.52 -21.17 -14.83
CA PHE A 196 -34.47 -21.07 -16.30
C PHE A 196 -34.66 -22.41 -16.98
N LEU A 197 -33.99 -23.44 -16.46
CA LEU A 197 -33.98 -24.77 -17.03
C LEU A 197 -33.88 -25.81 -15.91
N ALA A 198 -34.62 -26.89 -16.05
CA ALA A 198 -34.37 -28.12 -15.33
C ALA A 198 -34.41 -29.30 -16.30
N VAL A 199 -33.48 -30.23 -16.13
CA VAL A 199 -33.41 -31.46 -16.91
C VAL A 199 -33.39 -32.63 -15.94
N VAL A 200 -34.18 -33.64 -16.27
CA VAL A 200 -34.40 -34.79 -15.42
C VAL A 200 -34.16 -36.07 -16.21
N THR A 201 -33.51 -37.01 -15.57
CA THR A 201 -33.30 -38.38 -16.05
C THR A 201 -33.59 -39.37 -14.92
N HIS A 202 -33.90 -40.62 -15.27
CA HIS A 202 -33.94 -41.73 -14.33
C HIS A 202 -32.75 -42.65 -14.56
N GLU A 203 -32.41 -43.45 -13.56
CA GLU A 203 -31.43 -44.52 -13.69
C GLU A 203 -32.15 -45.86 -13.78
N GLY A 204 -31.95 -46.63 -14.85
CA GLY A 204 -32.53 -47.96 -15.02
C GLY A 204 -33.31 -48.12 -16.32
N THR A 205 -34.19 -49.11 -16.39
CA THR A 205 -34.79 -49.58 -17.65
C THR A 205 -36.15 -48.95 -17.99
N ALA A 206 -36.53 -47.84 -17.34
CA ALA A 206 -37.82 -47.21 -17.67
C ALA A 206 -37.79 -46.59 -19.07
N SER A 207 -38.92 -46.66 -19.76
CA SER A 207 -39.17 -46.18 -21.12
C SER A 207 -39.26 -44.65 -21.21
N GLY A 208 -39.49 -43.97 -20.09
CA GLY A 208 -39.55 -42.52 -20.04
C GLY A 208 -39.52 -41.94 -18.64
N THR A 209 -39.15 -40.66 -18.58
CA THR A 209 -39.23 -39.82 -17.39
C THR A 209 -39.81 -38.48 -17.78
N SER A 210 -40.74 -37.99 -16.97
CA SER A 210 -41.29 -36.65 -17.13
C SER A 210 -41.05 -35.81 -15.88
N MET A 211 -40.60 -34.59 -16.13
CA MET A 211 -40.58 -33.54 -15.14
C MET A 211 -41.97 -32.92 -15.07
N THR A 212 -42.55 -32.85 -13.88
CA THR A 212 -43.86 -32.21 -13.69
C THR A 212 -43.80 -31.18 -12.57
N TRP A 213 -44.61 -30.14 -12.68
CA TRP A 213 -44.79 -29.15 -11.62
C TRP A 213 -46.23 -29.08 -11.20
N ASN A 214 -46.42 -29.15 -9.89
CA ASN A 214 -47.67 -28.89 -9.25
C ASN A 214 -47.42 -27.93 -8.09
N ASN A 215 -47.85 -26.68 -8.24
CA ASN A 215 -47.67 -25.64 -7.22
C ASN A 215 -48.42 -25.95 -5.91
N ALA A 216 -49.35 -26.92 -5.91
CA ALA A 216 -49.99 -27.39 -4.68
C ALA A 216 -49.03 -28.21 -3.80
N SER A 217 -47.98 -28.80 -4.36
CA SER A 217 -47.05 -29.69 -3.63
C SER A 217 -45.66 -29.10 -3.49
N VAL A 218 -45.11 -28.49 -4.55
CA VAL A 218 -43.79 -27.85 -4.51
C VAL A 218 -43.70 -26.71 -5.52
N SER A 219 -43.19 -25.55 -5.08
CA SER A 219 -42.89 -24.43 -5.97
C SER A 219 -41.71 -24.77 -6.88
N ARG A 220 -41.74 -24.31 -8.13
CA ARG A 220 -40.65 -24.51 -9.11
C ARG A 220 -39.28 -24.04 -8.61
N LEU A 221 -39.27 -23.01 -7.75
CA LEU A 221 -38.06 -22.44 -7.16
C LEU A 221 -37.47 -23.31 -6.06
N SER A 222 -38.27 -24.17 -5.42
CA SER A 222 -37.87 -24.99 -4.27
C SER A 222 -37.69 -26.46 -4.62
N GLY A 223 -38.27 -26.92 -5.73
CA GLY A 223 -38.10 -28.27 -6.23
C GLY A 223 -38.93 -28.55 -7.48
N LEU A 224 -39.02 -29.83 -7.82
CA LEU A 224 -39.81 -30.34 -8.93
C LEU A 224 -40.34 -31.74 -8.58
N ASN A 225 -41.30 -32.23 -9.36
CA ASN A 225 -41.70 -33.64 -9.30
C ASN A 225 -41.07 -34.39 -10.47
N VAL A 226 -40.65 -35.62 -10.19
CA VAL A 226 -40.15 -36.53 -11.22
C VAL A 226 -41.06 -37.74 -11.31
N ARG A 227 -41.70 -37.86 -12.46
CA ARG A 227 -42.60 -38.97 -12.74
C ARG A 227 -41.95 -39.98 -13.68
N CYS A 228 -42.11 -41.25 -13.34
CA CYS A 228 -41.67 -42.36 -14.18
C CYS A 228 -42.87 -43.28 -14.47
N PRO A 229 -43.40 -43.33 -15.71
CA PRO A 229 -44.62 -44.07 -16.04
C PRO A 229 -44.54 -45.57 -15.76
N ASP A 230 -43.37 -46.21 -15.84
CA ASP A 230 -43.27 -47.67 -15.70
C ASP A 230 -43.19 -48.16 -14.25
N TRP A 231 -43.26 -47.25 -13.27
CA TRP A 231 -43.12 -47.56 -11.84
C TRP A 231 -44.39 -47.21 -11.05
N PRO A 232 -45.49 -48.00 -11.20
CA PRO A 232 -46.76 -47.78 -10.51
C PRO A 232 -46.70 -48.08 -9.01
N SER A 233 -45.77 -48.94 -8.58
CA SER A 233 -45.55 -49.32 -7.20
C SER A 233 -44.06 -49.19 -6.86
N GLY A 234 -43.71 -48.17 -6.05
CA GLY A 234 -42.33 -47.88 -5.64
C GLY A 234 -41.68 -46.74 -6.42
N SER A 235 -40.38 -46.53 -6.17
CA SER A 235 -39.60 -45.44 -6.76
C SER A 235 -38.28 -45.96 -7.35
N ILE A 236 -37.85 -45.33 -8.44
CA ILE A 236 -36.55 -45.53 -9.09
C ILE A 236 -35.65 -44.31 -8.84
N ALA A 237 -34.34 -44.47 -8.94
CA ALA A 237 -33.41 -43.34 -8.80
C ALA A 237 -33.55 -42.35 -9.97
N ALA A 238 -33.44 -41.06 -9.65
CA ALA A 238 -33.47 -39.96 -10.60
C ALA A 238 -32.23 -39.06 -10.46
N ARG A 239 -31.84 -38.44 -11.56
CA ARG A 239 -30.82 -37.39 -11.61
C ARG A 239 -31.45 -36.14 -12.20
N VAL A 240 -31.33 -35.05 -11.46
CA VAL A 240 -31.84 -33.75 -11.88
C VAL A 240 -30.69 -32.75 -11.92
N ILE A 241 -30.68 -31.90 -12.95
CA ILE A 241 -29.84 -30.71 -12.99
C ILE A 241 -30.72 -29.48 -13.26
N GLY A 242 -30.44 -28.39 -12.58
CA GLY A 242 -31.19 -27.13 -12.68
C GLY A 242 -30.27 -25.93 -12.80
N ILE A 243 -30.73 -24.94 -13.57
CA ILE A 243 -30.06 -23.66 -13.79
C ILE A 243 -31.05 -22.53 -13.52
N GLY A 244 -30.66 -21.55 -12.72
CA GLY A 244 -31.49 -20.42 -12.31
C GLY A 244 -30.71 -19.37 -11.54
N TYR A 245 -31.37 -18.46 -10.83
CA TYR A 245 -30.76 -17.42 -9.98
C TYR A 245 -31.77 -16.86 -8.96
#